data_AF-A0A1C7LYR6-F1
#
_entry.id   AF-A0A1C7LYR6-F1
#
_cell.length_a   1.000
_cell.length_b   1.000
_cell.length_c   1.000
_cell.angle_alpha   90.00
_cell.angle_beta   90.00
_cell.angle_gamma   90.00
#
_symmetry.space_group_name_H-M   'P 1'
#
loop_
_entity.id
_entity.type
_entity.pdbx_description
1 polymer ?
#
loop_
_entity_poly.entity_id
_entity_poly.type
_entity_poly.pdbx_seq_one_letter_code
_entity_poly.pdbx_strand_id
1 'polypeptide(L)'
;MFHHCCLVDKLVSMAIENKSDAQLVARLFNRVVSRRLCSPASFGEGFVSVAQALDYIAIYAPQAFERIVIMLKGAHLYEDDECCKRLSSKSRNSGMLLLLLVPSC
;
A
#
# COMPACT_ATOMS: atom_id res chain seq x y z
N MET A 1 7.01 -18.87 -5.93
CA MET A 1 6.77 -18.10 -4.69
C MET A 1 6.11 -16.76 -5.07
N PHE A 2 4.87 -16.80 -5.59
CA PHE A 2 4.17 -15.62 -6.18
C PHE A 2 2.73 -15.43 -5.67
N HIS A 3 2.23 -16.29 -4.77
CA HIS A 3 0.82 -16.22 -4.35
C HIS A 3 0.55 -15.13 -3.32
N HIS A 4 1.53 -14.81 -2.46
CA HIS A 4 1.36 -13.79 -1.43
C HIS A 4 1.26 -12.39 -2.04
N CYS A 5 2.08 -12.05 -3.04
CA CYS A 5 1.99 -10.76 -3.72
C CYS A 5 0.68 -10.61 -4.50
N CYS A 6 0.20 -11.67 -5.18
CA CYS A 6 -1.13 -11.66 -5.81
C CYS A 6 -2.27 -11.47 -4.80
N LEU A 7 -2.17 -12.07 -3.60
CA LEU A 7 -3.18 -11.89 -2.55
C LEU A 7 -3.18 -10.45 -2.03
N VAL A 8 -2.00 -9.88 -1.79
CA VAL A 8 -1.84 -8.49 -1.34
C VAL A 8 -2.42 -7.54 -2.38
N ASP A 9 -2.05 -7.68 -3.66
CA ASP A 9 -2.59 -6.86 -4.76
C ASP A 9 -4.12 -6.88 -4.79
N LYS A 10 -4.72 -8.06 -4.71
CA LYS A 10 -6.18 -8.22 -4.78
C LYS A 10 -6.88 -7.59 -3.56
N LEU A 11 -6.33 -7.79 -2.37
CA LEU A 11 -6.87 -7.19 -1.14
C LEU A 11 -6.78 -5.67 -1.18
N VAL A 12 -5.64 -5.12 -1.60
CA VAL A 12 -5.43 -3.68 -1.68
C VAL A 12 -6.32 -3.06 -2.76
N SER A 13 -6.40 -3.67 -3.94
CA SER A 13 -7.25 -3.19 -5.03
C SER A 13 -8.73 -3.16 -4.66
N MET A 14 -9.25 -4.19 -3.98
CA MET A 14 -10.65 -4.20 -3.54
C MET A 14 -10.92 -3.19 -2.41
N ALA A 15 -9.96 -3.01 -1.50
CA ALA A 15 -10.12 -2.13 -0.36
C ALA A 15 -9.87 -0.64 -0.66
N ILE A 16 -9.30 -0.31 -1.83
CA ILE A 16 -8.98 1.09 -2.17
C ILE A 16 -10.22 1.96 -2.37
N GLU A 17 -11.39 1.36 -2.60
CA GLU A 17 -12.66 2.05 -2.80
C GLU A 17 -13.38 2.39 -1.49
N ASN A 18 -13.03 1.75 -0.37
CA ASN A 18 -13.70 1.91 0.91
C ASN A 18 -12.72 2.05 2.08
N LYS A 19 -12.89 3.09 2.88
CA LYS A 19 -12.02 3.37 4.04
C LYS A 19 -12.09 2.29 5.12
N SER A 20 -13.27 1.74 5.41
CA SER A 20 -13.44 0.69 6.42
C SER A 20 -12.70 -0.59 6.01
N ASP A 21 -12.78 -0.94 4.72
CA ASP A 21 -12.09 -2.11 4.17
C ASP A 21 -10.57 -1.90 4.17
N ALA A 22 -10.09 -0.70 3.82
CA ALA A 22 -8.67 -0.36 3.91
C ALA A 22 -8.12 -0.50 5.34
N GLN A 23 -8.89 -0.10 6.36
CA GLN A 23 -8.52 -0.30 7.76
C GLN A 23 -8.50 -1.78 8.17
N LEU A 24 -9.46 -2.57 7.68
CA LEU A 24 -9.52 -4.02 7.95
C LEU A 24 -8.31 -4.72 7.32
N VAL A 25 -7.99 -4.40 6.07
CA VAL A 25 -6.81 -4.94 5.36
C VAL A 25 -5.52 -4.52 6.05
N ALA A 26 -5.39 -3.25 6.49
CA ALA A 26 -4.23 -2.80 7.24
C ALA A 26 -4.03 -3.58 8.55
N ARG A 27 -5.11 -3.84 9.30
CA ARG A 27 -5.07 -4.66 10.52
C ARG A 27 -4.70 -6.11 10.23
N LEU A 28 -5.18 -6.67 9.12
CA LEU A 28 -4.79 -8.00 8.66
C LEU A 28 -3.29 -8.05 8.35
N PHE A 29 -2.78 -7.09 7.58
CA PHE A 29 -1.35 -7.01 7.24
C PHE A 29 -0.49 -6.86 8.48
N ASN A 30 -0.88 -6.03 9.44
CA ASN A 30 -0.16 -5.89 10.70
C ASN A 30 -0.05 -7.22 11.45
N ARG A 31 -1.14 -8.01 11.50
CA ARG A 31 -1.10 -9.37 12.07
C ARG A 31 -0.19 -10.31 11.29
N VAL A 32 -0.24 -10.28 9.95
CA VAL A 32 0.63 -11.09 9.09
C VAL A 32 2.11 -10.79 9.34
N VAL A 33 2.47 -9.50 9.43
CA VAL A 33 3.83 -9.04 9.76
C VAL A 33 4.25 -9.48 11.17
N SER A 34 3.39 -9.28 12.18
CA SER A 34 3.69 -9.66 13.57
C SER A 34 3.99 -11.16 13.74
N ARG A 35 3.44 -11.99 12.85
CA ARG A 35 3.62 -13.45 12.83
C ARG A 35 4.64 -13.93 11.79
N ARG A 36 5.28 -13.00 11.06
CA ARG A 36 6.26 -13.28 10.00
C ARG A 36 5.74 -14.25 8.93
N LEU A 37 4.45 -14.14 8.58
CA LEU A 37 3.77 -15.03 7.64
C LEU A 37 3.96 -14.64 6.17
N CYS A 38 4.49 -13.43 5.91
CA CYS A 38 4.75 -12.91 4.58
C CYS A 38 6.05 -12.10 4.60
N SER A 39 6.84 -12.17 3.52
CA SER A 39 8.07 -11.39 3.41
C SER A 39 7.76 -9.93 3.04
N PRO A 40 8.58 -8.96 3.48
CA PRO A 40 8.44 -7.57 3.07
C PRO A 40 8.46 -7.39 1.54
N ALA A 41 9.28 -8.19 0.83
CA ALA A 41 9.35 -8.17 -0.63
C ALA A 41 8.00 -8.53 -1.29
N SER A 42 7.29 -9.55 -0.77
CA SER A 42 5.97 -9.93 -1.30
C SER A 42 4.90 -8.87 -1.05
N PHE A 43 4.98 -8.14 0.07
CA PHE A 43 4.15 -6.95 0.25
C PHE A 43 4.50 -5.89 -0.77
N GLY A 44 5.78 -5.51 -0.87
CA GLY A 44 6.23 -4.48 -1.81
C GLY A 44 5.79 -4.74 -3.25
N GLU A 45 5.94 -5.98 -3.74
CA GLU A 45 5.46 -6.38 -5.06
C GLU A 45 3.94 -6.27 -5.22
N GLY A 46 3.16 -6.69 -4.21
CA GLY A 46 1.70 -6.62 -4.26
C GLY A 46 1.16 -5.18 -4.28
N PHE A 47 1.93 -4.19 -3.82
CA PHE A 47 1.53 -2.78 -3.91
C PHE A 47 1.94 -2.11 -5.23
N VAL A 48 2.82 -2.71 -6.05
CA VAL A 48 3.33 -2.07 -7.29
C VAL A 48 2.22 -1.79 -8.29
N SER A 49 1.41 -2.80 -8.61
CA SER A 49 0.28 -2.71 -9.55
C SER A 49 -0.72 -1.65 -9.11
N VAL A 50 -1.07 -1.62 -7.82
CA VAL A 50 -1.99 -0.63 -7.27
C VAL A 50 -1.39 0.77 -7.33
N ALA A 51 -0.10 0.93 -7.01
CA ALA A 51 0.58 2.22 -7.10
C ALA A 51 0.62 2.76 -8.55
N GLN A 52 0.77 1.87 -9.54
CA GLN A 52 0.71 2.24 -10.97
C GLN A 52 -0.70 2.67 -11.41
N ALA A 53 -1.74 2.02 -10.89
CA ALA A 53 -3.13 2.36 -11.19
C ALA A 53 -3.63 3.57 -10.37
N LEU A 54 -2.93 3.94 -9.30
CA LEU A 54 -3.39 4.90 -8.31
C LEU A 54 -3.71 6.27 -8.90
N ASP A 55 -2.89 6.77 -9.82
CA ASP A 55 -3.14 8.08 -10.43
C ASP A 55 -4.43 8.08 -11.25
N TYR A 56 -4.71 6.99 -11.97
CA TYR A 56 -5.95 6.83 -12.73
C TYR A 56 -7.17 6.74 -11.81
N ILE A 57 -7.07 5.95 -10.74
CA ILE A 57 -8.13 5.82 -9.73
C ILE A 57 -8.39 7.17 -9.07
N ALA A 58 -7.33 7.92 -8.74
CA ALA A 58 -7.42 9.19 -8.03
C ALA A 58 -8.08 10.32 -8.82
N ILE A 59 -8.14 10.23 -10.16
CA ILE A 59 -8.90 11.18 -10.99
C ILE A 59 -10.38 11.21 -10.56
N TYR A 60 -10.95 10.04 -10.22
CA TYR A 60 -12.34 9.89 -9.83
C TYR A 60 -12.52 9.72 -8.31
N ALA A 61 -11.51 9.19 -7.63
CA ALA A 61 -11.52 8.90 -6.20
C ALA A 61 -10.23 9.39 -5.53
N PRO A 62 -10.05 10.71 -5.31
CA PRO A 62 -8.81 11.27 -4.74
C PRO A 62 -8.46 10.72 -3.36
N GLN A 63 -9.45 10.18 -2.63
CA GLN A 63 -9.30 9.51 -1.34
C GLN A 63 -8.50 8.19 -1.43
N ALA A 64 -8.29 7.64 -2.63
CA ALA A 64 -7.49 6.43 -2.85
C ALA A 64 -6.07 6.56 -2.31
N PHE A 65 -5.47 7.77 -2.35
CA PHE A 65 -4.16 8.05 -1.78
C PHE A 65 -4.12 7.84 -0.26
N GLU A 66 -5.15 8.30 0.48
CA GLU A 66 -5.20 8.08 1.93
C GLU A 66 -5.34 6.57 2.24
N ARG A 67 -6.15 5.88 1.45
CA ARG A 67 -6.48 4.47 1.67
C ARG A 67 -5.30 3.54 1.41
N ILE A 68 -4.53 3.80 0.35
CA ILE A 68 -3.31 3.03 0.09
C ILE A 68 -2.27 3.24 1.20
N VAL A 69 -2.18 4.46 1.74
CA VAL A 69 -1.27 4.78 2.86
C VAL A 69 -1.68 4.04 4.15
N ILE A 70 -2.98 3.94 4.44
CA ILE A 70 -3.49 3.15 5.57
C ILE A 70 -3.00 1.69 5.47
N MET A 71 -3.12 1.10 4.28
CA MET A 71 -2.71 -0.30 4.05
C MET A 71 -1.19 -0.48 4.04
N LEU A 72 -0.43 0.47 3.47
CA LEU A 72 1.04 0.48 3.51
C LEU A 72 1.58 0.54 4.94
N LYS A 73 0.97 1.38 5.79
CA LYS A 73 1.29 1.44 7.23
C LYS A 73 1.01 0.11 7.93
N GLY A 74 -0.08 -0.57 7.59
CA GLY A 74 -0.37 -1.91 8.09
C GLY A 74 0.66 -2.97 7.69
N ALA A 75 1.26 -2.83 6.50
CA ALA A 75 2.28 -3.74 5.99
C ALA A 75 3.72 -3.39 6.45
N HIS A 76 3.90 -2.33 7.25
CA HIS A 76 5.20 -1.83 7.73
C HIS A 76 6.17 -1.44 6.61
N LEU A 77 5.66 -1.21 5.39
CA LEU A 77 6.49 -0.81 4.25
C LEU A 77 6.99 0.64 4.33
N TYR A 78 6.39 1.45 5.21
CA TYR A 78 6.81 2.84 5.47
C TYR A 78 8.18 2.95 6.18
N GLU A 79 8.62 1.86 6.82
CA GLU A 79 9.90 1.80 7.54
C GLU A 79 11.08 1.52 6.61
N ASP A 80 10.80 1.03 5.39
CA ASP A 80 11.78 0.78 4.35
C ASP A 80 11.78 1.95 3.35
N ASP A 81 12.76 2.84 3.53
CA ASP A 81 12.94 4.05 2.72
C ASP A 81 13.18 3.73 1.23
N GLU A 82 13.77 2.58 0.90
CA GLU A 82 14.00 2.15 -0.49
C GLU A 82 12.70 1.64 -1.12
N CYS A 83 11.92 0.86 -0.39
CA CYS A 83 10.62 0.37 -0.84
C CYS A 83 9.61 1.53 -1.01
N CYS A 84 9.63 2.50 -0.09
CA CYS A 84 8.83 3.73 -0.19
C CYS A 84 9.17 4.54 -1.44
N LYS A 85 10.45 4.76 -1.73
CA LYS A 85 10.90 5.45 -2.95
C LYS A 85 10.51 4.68 -4.20
N ARG A 86 10.64 3.35 -4.18
CA ARG A 86 10.27 2.50 -5.31
C ARG A 86 8.77 2.52 -5.60
N LEU A 87 7.92 2.49 -4.57
CA LEU A 87 6.46 2.61 -4.75
C LEU A 87 6.05 4.02 -5.18
N SER A 88 6.63 5.04 -4.56
CA SER A 88 6.30 6.44 -4.88
C SER A 88 6.70 6.80 -6.31
N SER A 89 7.85 6.30 -6.80
CA SER A 89 8.28 6.51 -8.20
C SER A 89 7.40 5.83 -9.26
N LYS A 90 6.48 4.94 -8.85
CA LYS A 90 5.51 4.29 -9.77
C LYS A 90 4.22 5.08 -9.94
N SER A 91 4.00 6.10 -9.11
CA SER A 91 2.91 7.07 -9.26
C SER A 91 3.46 8.40 -9.79
N ARG A 92 2.73 9.00 -10.73
CA ARG A 92 2.97 10.33 -11.28
C ARG A 92 2.82 11.43 -10.21
N ASN A 93 2.04 11.17 -9.16
CA ASN A 93 1.93 12.00 -7.96
C ASN A 93 2.82 11.48 -6.81
N SER A 94 4.04 11.05 -7.14
CA SER A 94 5.06 10.56 -6.20
C SER A 94 5.25 11.46 -4.98
N GLY A 95 5.17 12.79 -5.15
CA GLY A 95 5.27 13.76 -4.06
C GLY A 95 4.13 13.69 -3.03
N MET A 96 2.90 13.42 -3.47
CA MET A 96 1.74 13.31 -2.57
C MET A 96 1.78 11.99 -1.79
N LEU A 97 2.22 10.90 -2.41
CA LEU A 97 2.47 9.63 -1.72
C LEU A 97 3.60 9.75 -0.69
N LEU A 98 4.72 10.38 -1.06
CA LEU A 98 5.84 10.59 -0.15
C LEU A 98 5.42 11.45 1.06
N LEU A 99 4.71 12.55 0.84
CA LEU A 99 4.23 13.42 1.93
C LEU A 99 3.33 12.69 2.93
N LEU A 100 2.56 11.69 2.48
CA LEU A 100 1.66 10.92 3.35
C LEU A 100 2.35 9.73 4.05
N LEU A 101 3.50 9.29 3.52
CA LEU A 101 4.32 8.22 4.10
C LEU A 101 5.30 8.73 5.16
N VAL A 102 5.73 9.99 5.09
CA VAL A 102 6.54 10.62 6.14
C VAL A 102 5.70 10.71 7.43
N PRO A 103 6.20 10.25 8.58
CA PRO A 103 5.50 10.40 9.84
C PRO A 103 5.31 11.90 10.13
N SER A 104 4.07 12.33 10.36
CA SER A 104 3.81 13.63 10.95
C SER A 104 4.52 13.66 12.30
N CYS A 105 5.50 14.56 12.46
CA CYS A 105 6.25 14.78 13.69
C CYS A 105 5.33 14.96 14.91
#